data_AF-A0A6V7WMW6-F1
#
_entry.id   AF-A0A6V7WMW6-F1
#
_cell.length_a   1.000
_cell.length_b   1.000
_cell.length_c   1.000
_cell.angle_alpha   90.00
_cell.angle_beta   90.00
_cell.angle_gamma   90.00
#
_symmetry.space_group_name_H-M   'P 1'
#
loop_
_entity.id
_entity.type
_entity.pdbx_description
1 polymer ?
#
loop_
_entity_poly.entity_id
_entity_poly.type
_entity_poly.pdbx_seq_one_letter_code
_entity_poly.pdbx_strand_id
1 'polypeptide(L)'
;MDIGLRNCSKTYFISYSAKYGEMYNKKKRLFKLPTLSWNNNDIFGCGLVYPPTNKMNYKLPYVFFTQNGNQIGKGVLLKENFDSYKPRVYLDCCSVEANFGNDLESKPFEYDISNHLIIKEFF
;
A
#
# COMPACT_ATOMS: atom_id res chain seq x y z
N MET A 1 0.21 13.86 3.72
CA MET A 1 0.60 12.54 4.28
C MET A 1 0.97 11.60 3.16
N ASP A 2 2.05 10.85 3.34
CA ASP A 2 2.37 9.69 2.51
C ASP A 2 2.36 8.41 3.35
N ILE A 3 1.84 7.33 2.79
CA ILE A 3 1.85 5.99 3.38
C ILE A 3 2.47 5.00 2.42
N GLY A 4 3.21 4.02 2.93
CA GLY A 4 3.64 2.88 2.14
C GLY A 4 4.73 2.05 2.79
N LEU A 5 5.62 1.54 1.95
CA LEU A 5 6.63 0.55 2.32
C LEU A 5 8.02 1.01 1.89
N ARG A 6 8.97 0.91 2.80
CA ARG A 6 10.39 1.12 2.52
C ARG A 6 11.08 -0.24 2.40
N ASN A 7 11.83 -0.45 1.32
CA ASN A 7 12.68 -1.63 1.21
C ASN A 7 13.80 -1.53 2.27
N CYS A 8 14.08 -2.62 2.98
CA CYS A 8 15.09 -2.62 4.05
C CYS A 8 16.52 -2.72 3.51
N SER A 9 16.70 -3.36 2.35
CA SER A 9 18.01 -3.58 1.70
C SER A 9 18.39 -2.45 0.74
N LYS A 10 17.43 -1.63 0.30
CA LYS A 10 17.60 -0.60 -0.73
C LYS A 10 17.05 0.74 -0.24
N THR A 11 17.44 1.84 -0.90
CA THR A 11 17.02 3.20 -0.50
C THR A 11 15.66 3.62 -1.04
N TYR A 12 15.01 2.81 -1.89
CA TYR A 12 13.72 3.15 -2.46
C TYR A 12 12.54 2.74 -1.56
N PHE A 13 11.42 3.42 -1.79
CA PHE A 13 10.14 3.16 -1.16
C PHE A 13 9.04 3.11 -2.23
N ILE A 14 7.92 2.51 -1.87
CA ILE A 14 6.68 2.54 -2.62
C ILE A 14 5.69 3.25 -1.73
N SER A 15 5.07 4.30 -2.22
CA SER A 15 4.16 5.11 -1.40
C SER A 15 3.04 5.72 -2.21
N TYR A 16 1.94 5.97 -1.52
CA TYR A 16 0.85 6.80 -1.96
C TYR A 16 0.87 8.12 -1.18
N SER A 17 0.79 9.23 -1.91
CA SER A 17 0.64 10.58 -1.36
C SER A 17 -0.82 11.00 -1.42
N ALA A 18 -1.48 11.05 -0.26
CA ALA A 18 -2.89 11.43 -0.16
C ALA A 18 -3.13 12.88 -0.59
N LYS A 19 -2.16 13.78 -0.30
CA LYS A 19 -2.25 15.21 -0.64
C LYS A 19 -2.28 15.45 -2.14
N TYR A 20 -1.54 14.66 -2.90
CA TYR A 20 -1.37 14.87 -4.35
C TYR A 20 -2.12 13.84 -5.21
N GLY A 21 -2.68 12.78 -4.61
CA GLY A 21 -3.28 11.69 -5.36
C GLY A 21 -2.25 10.94 -6.21
N GLU A 22 -1.04 10.77 -5.69
CA GLU A 22 0.11 10.29 -6.46
C GLU A 22 0.67 9.00 -5.88
N MET A 23 1.03 8.05 -6.75
CA MET A 23 1.83 6.89 -6.36
C MET A 23 3.24 6.94 -6.90
N TYR A 24 4.17 6.54 -6.05
CA TYR A 24 5.58 6.44 -6.34
C TYR A 24 5.99 4.98 -6.28
N ASN A 25 6.56 4.46 -7.35
CA ASN A 25 7.20 3.15 -7.33
C ASN A 25 8.72 3.26 -7.11
N LYS A 26 9.38 2.11 -7.04
CA LYS A 26 10.83 2.02 -6.84
C LYS A 26 11.70 2.74 -7.86
N LYS A 27 11.19 2.97 -9.08
CA LYS A 27 11.89 3.70 -10.15
C LYS A 27 11.64 5.21 -10.08
N LYS A 28 11.00 5.70 -9.00
CA LYS A 28 10.44 7.06 -8.90
C LYS A 28 9.49 7.38 -10.06
N ARG A 29 8.87 6.36 -10.67
CA ARG A 29 7.80 6.61 -11.64
C ARG A 29 6.59 7.09 -10.87
N LEU A 30 6.07 8.21 -11.33
CA LEU A 30 4.88 8.85 -10.81
C LEU A 30 3.66 8.31 -11.56
N PHE A 31 2.68 7.81 -10.82
CA PHE A 31 1.37 7.48 -11.35
C PHE A 31 0.36 8.44 -10.73
N LYS A 32 -0.24 9.29 -11.57
CA LYS A 32 -1.34 10.15 -11.14
C LYS A 32 -2.60 9.30 -11.08
N LEU A 33 -3.25 9.32 -9.93
CA LEU A 33 -4.55 8.69 -9.72
C LEU A 33 -5.65 9.75 -9.77
N PRO A 34 -6.93 9.35 -9.92
CA PRO A 34 -8.03 10.25 -9.65
C PRO A 34 -7.81 10.89 -8.27
N THR A 35 -7.92 12.22 -8.21
CA THR A 35 -7.76 12.95 -6.95
C THR A 35 -8.87 12.52 -6.00
N LEU A 36 -8.49 11.79 -4.96
CA LEU A 36 -9.38 11.49 -3.84
C LEU A 36 -9.30 12.64 -2.85
N SER A 37 -10.42 12.97 -2.19
CA SER A 37 -10.41 13.95 -1.10
C SER A 37 -9.72 13.33 0.12
N TRP A 38 -8.86 14.11 0.76
CA TRP A 38 -8.24 13.73 2.04
C TRP A 38 -8.89 14.56 3.15
N ASN A 39 -9.59 13.88 4.05
CA ASN A 39 -10.40 14.48 5.10
C ASN A 39 -10.00 13.94 6.49
N ASN A 40 -10.48 14.64 7.52
CA ASN A 40 -10.39 14.13 8.89
C ASN A 40 -11.12 12.78 8.99
N ASN A 41 -10.52 11.85 9.73
CA ASN A 41 -11.01 10.48 9.97
C ASN A 41 -10.93 9.53 8.75
N ASP A 42 -10.36 9.96 7.62
CA ASP A 42 -10.07 9.01 6.53
C ASP A 42 -9.07 7.94 6.99
N ILE A 43 -9.36 6.69 6.65
CA ILE A 43 -8.54 5.53 6.97
C ILE A 43 -7.78 5.10 5.72
N PHE A 44 -6.46 5.14 5.79
CA PHE A 44 -5.60 4.69 4.69
C PHE A 44 -4.94 3.36 5.03
N GLY A 45 -4.98 2.42 4.07
CA GLY A 45 -4.32 1.13 4.17
C GLY A 45 -3.19 0.97 3.16
N CYS A 46 -2.22 0.13 3.51
CA CYS A 46 -1.17 -0.32 2.61
C CYS A 46 -0.99 -1.83 2.78
N GLY A 47 -1.18 -2.57 1.71
CA GLY A 47 -1.05 -4.03 1.69
C GLY A 47 0.10 -4.48 0.81
N LEU A 48 0.80 -5.53 1.26
CA LEU A 48 1.83 -6.24 0.50
C LEU A 48 1.39 -7.69 0.33
N VAL A 49 1.27 -8.13 -0.92
CA VAL A 49 0.82 -9.49 -1.24
C VAL A 49 1.99 -10.28 -1.79
N TYR A 50 2.31 -11.39 -1.12
CA TYR A 50 3.20 -12.41 -1.66
C TYR A 50 2.37 -13.51 -2.31
N PRO A 51 2.64 -13.86 -3.57
CA PRO A 51 1.95 -14.97 -4.21
C PRO A 51 2.32 -16.31 -3.55
N PRO A 52 1.43 -17.32 -3.60
CA PRO A 52 1.70 -18.63 -3.04
C PRO A 52 2.98 -19.26 -3.59
N THR A 53 3.82 -19.81 -2.69
CA THR A 53 5.15 -20.37 -2.98
C THR A 53 5.13 -21.48 -4.03
N ASN A 54 4.06 -22.29 -4.05
CA ASN A 54 3.88 -23.42 -4.96
C ASN A 54 3.57 -23.03 -6.42
N LYS A 55 3.39 -21.72 -6.72
CA LYS A 55 3.14 -21.18 -8.07
C LYS A 55 4.15 -20.09 -8.46
N MET A 56 5.32 -20.08 -7.81
CA MET A 56 6.33 -19.02 -7.88
C MET A 56 6.92 -18.76 -9.27
N ASN A 57 6.75 -19.66 -10.25
CA ASN A 57 7.41 -19.50 -11.55
C ASN A 57 6.96 -18.24 -12.32
N TYR A 58 5.83 -17.59 -11.98
CA TYR A 58 5.31 -16.46 -12.78
C TYR A 58 4.62 -15.33 -12.03
N LYS A 59 4.55 -15.35 -10.70
CA LYS A 59 3.85 -14.29 -9.94
C LYS A 59 4.84 -13.54 -9.06
N LEU A 60 4.90 -12.23 -9.26
CA LEU A 60 5.69 -11.32 -8.44
C LEU A 60 4.83 -10.75 -7.31
N PRO A 61 5.42 -10.44 -6.14
CA PRO A 61 4.71 -9.70 -5.10
C PRO A 61 4.22 -8.34 -5.60
N TYR A 62 3.20 -7.79 -4.96
CA TYR A 62 2.72 -6.45 -5.29
C TYR A 62 2.26 -5.69 -4.05
N VAL A 63 2.27 -4.37 -4.17
CA VAL A 63 1.75 -3.44 -3.16
C VAL A 63 0.46 -2.84 -3.65
N PHE A 64 -0.52 -2.68 -2.77
CA PHE A 64 -1.74 -1.93 -3.05
C PHE A 64 -2.05 -0.98 -1.91
N PHE A 65 -2.86 0.03 -2.20
CA PHE A 65 -3.27 1.05 -1.25
C PHE A 65 -4.78 1.10 -1.18
N THR A 66 -5.30 1.50 -0.02
CA THR A 66 -6.74 1.64 0.21
C THR A 66 -7.06 2.95 0.90
N GLN A 67 -8.26 3.47 0.66
CA GLN A 67 -8.86 4.57 1.41
C GLN A 67 -10.27 4.15 1.79
N ASN A 68 -10.61 4.24 3.09
CA ASN A 68 -11.92 3.89 3.64
C ASN A 68 -12.39 2.52 3.14
N GLY A 69 -11.52 1.52 3.25
CA GLY A 69 -11.82 0.13 2.86
C GLY A 69 -11.83 -0.16 1.36
N ASN A 70 -11.65 0.85 0.51
CA ASN A 70 -11.68 0.69 -0.95
C ASN A 70 -10.28 0.78 -1.55
N GLN A 71 -9.97 -0.10 -2.50
CA GLN A 71 -8.68 -0.08 -3.19
C GLN A 71 -8.53 1.18 -4.06
N ILE A 72 -7.37 1.83 -3.94
CA ILE A 72 -6.99 2.99 -4.74
C ILE A 72 -6.24 2.50 -5.98
N GLY A 73 -6.84 2.69 -7.15
CA GLY A 73 -6.20 2.37 -8.44
C GLY A 73 -5.76 0.91 -8.56
N LYS A 74 -4.64 0.70 -9.26
CA LYS A 74 -4.02 -0.61 -9.52
C LYS A 74 -2.90 -0.91 -8.52
N GLY A 75 -2.54 -2.19 -8.42
CA GLY A 75 -1.37 -2.61 -7.64
C GLY A 75 -0.05 -2.17 -8.28
N VAL A 76 1.01 -2.05 -7.48
CA VAL A 76 2.37 -1.80 -7.93
C VAL A 76 3.15 -3.11 -7.87
N LEU A 77 3.53 -3.65 -9.04
CA LEU A 77 4.27 -4.91 -9.12
C LEU A 77 5.71 -4.74 -8.61
N LEU A 78 6.12 -5.62 -7.70
CA LEU A 78 7.51 -5.71 -7.25
C LEU A 78 8.30 -6.53 -8.26
N LYS A 79 9.61 -6.26 -8.45
CA LYS A 79 10.41 -7.06 -9.39
C LYS A 79 11.08 -8.27 -8.74
N GLU A 80 11.10 -8.32 -7.43
CA GLU A 80 11.89 -9.27 -6.65
C GLU A 80 11.01 -9.86 -5.56
N ASN A 81 11.14 -11.16 -5.37
CA ASN A 81 10.27 -12.01 -4.56
C ASN A 81 10.70 -12.04 -3.09
N PHE A 82 11.90 -11.50 -2.80
CA PHE A 82 12.64 -11.72 -1.56
C PHE A 82 13.06 -10.39 -0.88
N ASP A 83 12.56 -9.27 -1.35
CA ASP A 83 12.83 -7.97 -0.74
C ASP A 83 12.09 -7.88 0.61
N SER A 84 12.80 -7.54 1.69
CA SER A 84 12.18 -7.21 2.97
C SER A 84 11.71 -5.76 2.97
N TYR A 85 10.50 -5.53 3.47
CA TYR A 85 9.88 -4.21 3.54
C TYR A 85 9.48 -3.89 4.97
N LYS A 86 9.54 -2.60 5.32
CA LYS A 86 8.98 -2.06 6.56
C LYS A 86 7.96 -0.97 6.27
N PRO A 87 6.90 -0.85 7.10
CA PRO A 87 5.96 0.27 7.02
C PRO A 87 6.69 1.62 7.08
N ARG A 88 6.21 2.59 6.30
CA ARG A 88 6.69 3.97 6.28
C ARG A 88 5.50 4.91 6.20
N VAL A 89 5.51 5.93 7.04
CA VAL A 89 4.59 7.07 6.98
C VAL A 89 5.41 8.36 6.97
N TYR A 90 4.95 9.34 6.21
CA TYR A 90 5.46 10.71 6.21
C TYR A 90 4.29 11.67 6.46
N LEU A 91 4.42 12.54 7.45
CA LEU A 91 3.37 13.48 7.86
C LEU A 91 3.82 14.91 7.56
N ASP A 92 2.87 15.70 7.07
CA ASP A 92 3.03 17.13 6.78
C ASP A 92 1.84 17.84 7.42
N CYS A 93 2.08 18.53 8.54
CA CYS A 93 1.06 19.26 9.32
C CYS A 93 -0.19 18.45 9.72
N CYS A 94 -0.04 17.16 10.03
CA CYS A 94 -1.14 16.31 10.50
C CYS A 94 -0.67 15.27 11.52
N SER A 95 -1.63 14.70 12.27
CA SER A 95 -1.43 13.58 13.19
C SER A 95 -2.20 12.37 12.69
N VAL A 96 -1.66 11.18 12.91
CA VAL A 96 -2.32 9.92 12.54
C VAL A 96 -2.11 8.88 13.64
N GLU A 97 -2.99 7.90 13.67
CA GLU A 97 -2.84 6.70 14.49
C GLU A 97 -2.55 5.50 13.57
N ALA A 98 -1.61 4.65 13.96
CA ALA A 98 -1.30 3.43 13.21
C ALA A 98 -2.04 2.23 13.81
N ASN A 99 -2.72 1.45 12.97
CA ASN A 99 -3.27 0.15 13.35
C ASN A 99 -2.43 -0.96 12.67
N PHE A 100 -1.73 -1.76 13.48
CA PHE A 100 -0.97 -2.92 13.01
C PHE A 100 -1.71 -4.25 13.25
N GLY A 101 -2.97 -4.21 13.67
CA GLY A 101 -3.79 -5.40 13.93
C GLY A 101 -3.55 -6.05 15.29
N ASN A 102 -3.08 -5.29 16.28
CA ASN A 102 -2.89 -5.81 17.65
C ASN A 102 -4.21 -6.12 18.36
N ASP A 103 -5.29 -5.44 17.97
CA ASP A 103 -6.65 -5.64 18.48
C ASP A 103 -7.63 -5.61 17.30
N LEU A 104 -7.93 -6.79 16.75
CA LEU A 104 -8.84 -6.92 15.61
C LEU A 104 -10.31 -6.96 16.03
N GLU A 105 -10.61 -7.18 17.31
CA GLU A 105 -11.98 -7.20 17.81
C GLU A 105 -12.51 -5.78 17.99
N SER A 106 -11.74 -4.93 18.67
CA SER A 106 -12.12 -3.54 18.93
C SER A 106 -11.71 -2.61 17.79
N LYS A 107 -10.66 -2.96 17.04
CA LYS A 107 -10.08 -2.12 15.99
C LYS A 107 -9.68 -2.93 14.75
N PRO A 108 -10.66 -3.50 14.02
CA PRO A 108 -10.38 -4.24 12.79
C PRO A 108 -9.70 -3.36 11.73
N PHE A 109 -9.09 -4.00 10.74
CA PHE A 109 -8.70 -3.29 9.52
C PHE A 109 -9.96 -2.86 8.77
N GLU A 110 -9.97 -1.62 8.27
CA GLU A 110 -11.05 -1.10 7.44
C GLU A 110 -11.16 -1.85 6.09
N TYR A 111 -10.02 -2.34 5.59
CA TYR A 111 -10.00 -3.18 4.39
C TYR A 111 -10.25 -4.64 4.75
N ASP A 112 -11.32 -5.21 4.20
CA ASP A 112 -11.61 -6.64 4.33
C ASP A 112 -10.70 -7.47 3.43
N ILE A 113 -9.65 -8.03 4.03
CA ILE A 113 -8.68 -8.87 3.34
C ILE A 113 -9.27 -10.19 2.82
N SER A 114 -10.38 -10.68 3.39
CA SER A 114 -11.02 -11.93 2.93
C SER A 114 -11.63 -11.78 1.54
N ASN A 115 -12.01 -10.55 1.19
CA ASN A 115 -12.54 -10.17 -0.11
C ASN A 115 -11.46 -9.70 -1.10
N HIS A 116 -10.17 -9.91 -0.79
CA HIS A 116 -9.09 -9.49 -1.67
C HIS A 116 -9.06 -10.31 -2.97
N LEU A 117 -9.50 -9.69 -4.07
CA LEU A 117 -9.36 -10.25 -5.40
C LEU A 117 -7.94 -10.05 -5.92
N ILE A 118 -7.34 -11.11 -6.46
CA ILE A 118 -6.03 -11.00 -7.13
C ILE A 118 -6.15 -9.97 -8.25
N ILE A 119 -5.45 -8.85 -8.06
CA ILE A 119 -5.46 -7.76 -9.02
C ILE A 119 -4.87 -8.27 -10.34
N LYS A 120 -5.57 -8.01 -11.45
CA LYS A 120 -5.11 -8.39 -12.80
C LYS A 120 -4.32 -7.30 -13.51
N GLU A 121 -4.43 -6.07 -13.01
CA GLU A 121 -3.81 -4.89 -13.60
C GLU A 121 -2.81 -4.26 -12.62
N PHE A 122 -1.63 -3.90 -13.14
CA PHE A 122 -0.55 -3.32 -12.35
C PHE A 122 0.01 -2.07 -13.04
N PHE A 123 0.62 -1.20 -12.25
CA PHE A 123 1.44 -0.07 -12.70
C PHE A 123 2.90 -0.45 -12.98
#